data_AF-A0A2V8CSD7-F1
#
_entry.id   AF-A0A2V8CSD7-F1
#
_cell.length_a   1.000
_cell.length_b   1.000
_cell.length_c   1.000
_cell.angle_alpha   90.00
_cell.angle_beta   90.00
_cell.angle_gamma   90.00
#
_symmetry.space_group_name_H-M   'P 1'
#
loop_
_entity.id
_entity.type
_entity.pdbx_description
1 polymer ?
#
loop_
_entity_poly.entity_id
_entity_poly.type
_entity_poly.pdbx_seq_one_letter_code
_entity_poly.pdbx_strand_id
1 'polypeptide(L)'
;MSKTKRAISVTLDADNITWLKGRAGATGVRSVSELLDQIVRAARKLGRGGPSTSVIGTVDIDPQDPLLAHADAVVRAMVDKSIGRPMMVKEAGSEYRVQRRSPGKRRRG
;
A
#
# COMPACT_ATOMS: atom_id res chain seq x y z
N MET A 1 -6.63 24.45 -0.96
CA MET A 1 -5.18 24.73 -0.85
C MET A 1 -4.40 23.47 -1.22
N SER A 2 -3.65 23.47 -2.33
CA SER A 2 -2.83 22.32 -2.72
C SER A 2 -1.63 22.21 -1.79
N LYS A 3 -1.45 21.04 -1.16
CA LYS A 3 -0.30 20.74 -0.30
C LYS A 3 0.92 20.56 -1.21
N THR A 4 1.98 21.32 -1.01
CA THR A 4 3.26 21.13 -1.70
C THR A 4 3.82 19.73 -1.39
N LYS A 5 3.98 18.90 -2.42
CA LYS A 5 4.56 17.56 -2.29
C LYS A 5 6.07 17.61 -2.59
N ARG A 6 6.89 17.05 -1.71
CA ARG A 6 8.34 16.92 -1.90
C ARG A 6 8.68 15.44 -2.10
N ALA A 7 9.44 15.13 -3.15
CA ALA A 7 9.91 13.78 -3.40
C ALA A 7 11.03 13.44 -2.41
N ILE A 8 10.96 12.23 -1.85
CA ILE A 8 12.00 11.64 -1.00
C ILE A 8 12.19 10.18 -1.39
N SER A 9 13.41 9.66 -1.21
CA SER A 9 13.69 8.23 -1.30
C SER A 9 13.67 7.64 0.10
N VAL A 10 13.06 6.45 0.25
CA VAL A 10 13.00 5.72 1.52
C VAL A 10 13.48 4.30 1.28
N THR A 11 14.37 3.82 2.14
CA THR A 11 14.83 2.42 2.11
C THR A 11 14.02 1.64 3.13
N LEU A 12 13.37 0.56 2.67
CA LEU A 12 12.54 -0.33 3.48
C LEU A 12 12.90 -1.77 3.15
N ASP A 13 12.65 -2.66 4.09
CA ASP A 13 12.72 -4.10 3.85
C ASP A 13 11.77 -4.54 2.72
N ALA A 14 12.15 -5.60 2.00
CA ALA A 14 11.38 -6.14 0.89
C ALA A 14 9.95 -6.57 1.30
N ASP A 15 9.79 -7.12 2.50
CA ASP A 15 8.48 -7.55 3.01
C ASP A 15 7.56 -6.35 3.25
N ASN A 16 8.12 -5.26 3.78
CA ASN A 16 7.39 -4.01 3.99
C ASN A 16 6.95 -3.37 2.67
N ILE A 17 7.79 -3.45 1.63
CA ILE A 17 7.45 -2.97 0.29
C ILE A 17 6.30 -3.78 -0.29
N THR A 18 6.35 -5.11 -0.16
CA THR A 18 5.30 -6.03 -0.64
C THR A 18 3.97 -5.75 0.08
N TRP A 19 4.01 -5.62 1.41
CA TRP A 19 2.85 -5.26 2.21
C TRP A 19 2.25 -3.91 1.81
N LEU A 20 3.07 -2.88 1.62
CA LEU A 20 2.61 -1.54 1.21
C LEU A 20 1.92 -1.55 -0.17
N LYS A 21 2.45 -2.31 -1.13
CA LYS A 21 1.85 -2.45 -2.46
C LYS A 21 0.50 -3.16 -2.39
N GLY A 22 0.43 -4.29 -1.70
CA GLY A 22 -0.82 -5.03 -1.50
C GLY A 22 -1.87 -4.18 -0.79
N ARG A 23 -1.46 -3.45 0.25
CA ARG A 23 -2.36 -2.57 1.00
C ARG A 23 -2.86 -1.39 0.16
N ALA A 24 -2.01 -0.80 -0.69
CA ALA A 24 -2.43 0.28 -1.58
C ALA A 24 -3.51 -0.16 -2.57
N GLY A 25 -3.40 -1.39 -3.11
CA GLY A 25 -4.44 -2.00 -3.94
C GLY A 25 -5.73 -2.26 -3.15
N ALA A 26 -5.62 -2.83 -1.95
CA ALA A 26 -6.77 -3.16 -1.11
C ALA A 26 -7.55 -1.93 -0.60
N THR A 27 -6.86 -0.82 -0.31
CA THR A 27 -7.49 0.43 0.13
C THR A 27 -7.96 1.33 -1.03
N GLY A 28 -7.66 0.96 -2.28
CA GLY A 28 -8.05 1.71 -3.46
C GLY A 28 -7.32 3.05 -3.62
N VAL A 29 -6.17 3.25 -2.98
CA VAL A 29 -5.38 4.47 -3.14
C VAL A 29 -4.59 4.45 -4.44
N ARG A 30 -4.40 5.64 -5.04
CA ARG A 30 -3.75 5.75 -6.36
C ARG A 30 -2.25 5.42 -6.39
N SER A 31 -1.58 5.38 -5.23
CA SER A 31 -0.14 5.09 -5.16
C SER A 31 0.33 4.68 -3.76
N VAL A 32 1.46 3.99 -3.71
CA VAL A 32 2.17 3.65 -2.45
C VAL A 32 2.57 4.90 -1.69
N SER A 33 3.03 5.96 -2.38
CA SER A 33 3.40 7.22 -1.73
C SER A 33 2.20 7.90 -1.05
N GLU A 34 1.00 7.75 -1.62
CA GLU A 34 -0.22 8.27 -0.99
C GLU A 34 -0.60 7.47 0.26
N LEU A 35 -0.53 6.13 0.19
CA LEU A 35 -0.73 5.28 1.36
C LEU A 35 0.28 5.62 2.46
N LEU A 36 1.56 5.78 2.11
CA LEU A 36 2.61 6.11 3.06
C LEU A 36 2.38 7.48 3.70
N ASP A 37 1.95 8.51 2.95
CA ASP A 37 1.58 9.81 3.52
C ASP A 37 0.39 9.68 4.49
N GLN A 38 -0.62 8.86 4.17
CA GLN A 38 -1.74 8.59 5.07
C GLN A 38 -1.29 7.92 6.37
N ILE A 39 -0.44 6.89 6.30
CA ILE A 39 0.12 6.20 7.47
C ILE A 39 0.91 7.16 8.34
N VAL A 40 1.84 7.93 7.75
CA VAL A 40 2.64 8.92 8.48
C VAL A 40 1.76 10.00 9.09
N ARG A 41 0.72 10.46 8.37
CA ARG A 41 -0.22 11.46 8.89
C ARG A 41 -1.06 10.91 10.05
N ALA A 42 -1.50 9.66 9.97
CA ALA A 42 -2.20 8.99 11.07
C ALA A 42 -1.28 8.86 12.29
N ALA A 43 -0.05 8.37 12.10
CA ALA A 43 0.94 8.26 13.17
C ALA A 43 1.25 9.61 13.84
N ARG A 44 1.37 10.69 13.06
CA ARG A 44 1.54 12.05 13.62
C ARG A 44 0.33 12.54 14.41
N LYS A 45 -0.89 12.24 13.96
CA LYS A 45 -2.12 12.59 14.69
C LYS A 45 -2.23 11.82 16.01
N LEU A 46 -1.76 10.57 16.02
CA LEU A 46 -1.72 9.71 17.19
C LEU A 46 -0.64 10.13 18.22
N GLY A 47 0.28 11.05 17.86
CA GLY A 47 1.34 11.53 18.75
C GLY A 47 2.46 10.51 18.96
N ARG A 48 3.47 10.83 19.80
CA ARG A 48 4.43 9.83 20.32
C ARG A 48 3.59 8.70 20.89
N GLY A 49 3.67 7.50 20.29
CA GLY A 49 2.83 6.35 20.60
C GLY A 49 2.45 6.35 22.07
N GLY A 50 1.20 6.70 22.34
CA GLY A 50 0.68 6.74 23.69
C GLY A 50 0.84 5.36 24.35
N PRO A 51 0.77 5.28 25.69
CA PRO A 51 0.85 4.01 26.40
C PRO A 51 -0.08 3.00 25.72
N SER A 52 0.40 1.78 25.51
CA SER A 52 -0.28 0.70 24.80
C SER A 52 -1.79 0.74 25.04
N THR A 53 -2.55 1.23 24.08
CA THR A 53 -3.99 1.32 24.22
C THR A 53 -4.53 -0.10 24.15
N SER A 54 -5.20 -0.53 25.21
CA SER A 54 -5.92 -1.80 25.21
C SER A 54 -6.86 -1.84 24.00
N VAL A 55 -6.83 -2.94 23.25
CA VAL A 55 -7.70 -3.18 22.09
C VAL A 55 -9.13 -3.55 22.53
N ILE A 56 -9.36 -3.66 23.85
CA ILE A 56 -10.68 -3.90 24.45
C ILE A 56 -11.65 -2.80 23.96
N GLY A 57 -12.74 -3.22 23.31
CA GLY A 57 -13.78 -2.33 22.77
C GLY A 57 -13.56 -1.81 21.35
N THR A 58 -12.46 -2.17 20.68
CA THR A 58 -12.27 -1.90 19.23
C THR A 58 -12.40 -3.15 18.36
N VAL A 59 -12.46 -4.33 18.97
CA VAL A 59 -12.76 -5.59 18.28
C VAL A 59 -14.22 -5.92 18.53
N ASP A 60 -14.97 -6.09 17.44
CA ASP A 60 -16.31 -6.66 17.48
C ASP A 60 -16.16 -8.19 17.37
N ILE A 61 -16.66 -8.90 18.39
CA ILE A 61 -16.62 -10.37 18.44
C ILE A 61 -18.03 -10.84 18.12
N ASP A 62 -18.14 -11.81 17.21
CA ASP A 62 -19.43 -12.38 16.85
C ASP A 62 -20.14 -12.90 18.12
N PRO A 63 -21.33 -12.38 18.47
CA PRO A 63 -22.06 -12.82 19.66
C PRO A 63 -22.46 -14.30 19.59
N GLN A 64 -22.45 -14.93 18.41
CA GLN A 64 -22.69 -16.36 18.23
C GLN A 64 -21.43 -17.22 18.42
N ASP A 65 -20.24 -16.63 18.43
CA ASP A 65 -18.97 -17.32 18.68
C ASP A 65 -18.06 -16.53 19.64
N PRO A 66 -18.51 -16.31 20.91
CA PRO A 66 -17.77 -15.48 21.86
C PRO A 66 -16.43 -16.08 22.28
N LEU A 67 -16.27 -17.40 22.14
CA LEU A 67 -15.03 -18.13 22.44
C LEU A 67 -14.13 -18.29 21.21
N LEU A 68 -14.53 -17.76 20.04
CA LEU A 68 -13.78 -17.84 18.79
C LEU A 68 -13.48 -19.28 18.35
N ALA A 69 -14.32 -20.23 18.75
CA ALA A 69 -14.12 -21.66 18.47
C ALA A 69 -14.15 -21.94 16.95
N HIS A 70 -14.78 -21.07 16.15
CA HIS A 70 -14.93 -21.20 14.71
C HIS A 70 -14.14 -20.14 13.93
N ALA A 71 -13.33 -19.32 14.61
CA ALA A 71 -12.59 -18.23 13.97
C ALA A 71 -11.68 -18.73 12.83
N ASP A 72 -11.05 -19.89 12.99
CA ASP A 72 -10.21 -20.50 11.95
C ASP A 72 -10.98 -20.78 10.65
N ALA A 73 -12.21 -21.29 10.77
CA ALA A 73 -13.06 -21.57 9.62
C ALA A 73 -13.47 -20.28 8.90
N VAL A 74 -13.80 -19.23 9.66
CA VAL A 74 -14.14 -17.90 9.13
C VAL A 74 -12.95 -17.30 8.38
N VAL A 75 -11.75 -17.33 8.98
CA VAL A 75 -10.53 -16.80 8.36
C VAL A 75 -10.20 -17.56 7.08
N ARG A 76 -10.27 -18.89 7.07
CA ARG A 76 -10.07 -19.71 5.87
C ARG A 76 -11.04 -19.33 4.75
N ALA A 77 -12.32 -19.24 5.06
CA ALA A 77 -13.34 -18.84 4.08
C ALA A 77 -13.09 -17.44 3.50
N MET A 78 -12.63 -16.49 4.32
CA MET A 78 -12.24 -15.15 3.85
C MET A 78 -11.05 -15.21 2.88
N VAL A 79 -10.05 -16.02 3.19
CA VAL A 79 -8.86 -16.19 2.35
C VAL A 79 -9.24 -16.83 1.02
N ASP A 80 -10.01 -17.92 1.03
CA ASP A 80 -10.48 -18.60 -0.17
C ASP A 80 -11.27 -17.65 -1.09
N LYS A 81 -12.16 -16.84 -0.48
CA LYS A 81 -12.91 -15.81 -1.20
C LYS A 81 -12.00 -14.72 -1.80
N SER A 82 -10.88 -14.41 -1.15
CA SER A 82 -9.90 -13.44 -1.64
C SER A 82 -9.10 -13.98 -2.83
N ILE A 83 -8.75 -15.28 -2.82
CA ILE A 83 -7.99 -15.94 -3.88
C ILE A 83 -8.78 -15.97 -5.19
N GLY A 84 -10.10 -16.17 -5.12
CA GLY A 84 -10.98 -16.17 -6.29
C GLY A 84 -11.22 -14.80 -6.95
N ARG A 85 -10.70 -13.69 -6.38
CA ARG A 85 -10.86 -12.35 -6.95
C ARG A 85 -9.71 -12.04 -7.91
N PRO A 86 -9.98 -11.83 -9.22
CA PRO A 86 -8.93 -11.47 -10.16
C PRO A 86 -8.35 -10.10 -9.78
N MET A 87 -7.09 -10.08 -9.35
CA MET A 87 -6.36 -8.85 -9.08
C MET A 87 -5.78 -8.34 -10.41
N MET A 88 -6.41 -7.33 -10.99
CA MET A 88 -5.93 -6.73 -12.24
C MET A 88 -4.70 -5.86 -11.94
N VAL A 89 -3.51 -6.47 -12.05
CA VAL A 89 -2.23 -5.78 -11.92
C VAL A 89 -2.03 -4.95 -13.18
N LYS A 90 -2.08 -3.62 -13.04
CA LYS A 90 -1.69 -2.71 -14.11
C LYS A 90 -0.17 -2.72 -14.17
N GLU A 91 0.40 -3.51 -15.08
CA GLU A 91 1.82 -3.40 -15.40
C GLU A 91 2.10 -1.96 -15.84
N ALA A 92 2.92 -1.24 -15.08
CA ALA A 92 3.45 0.03 -15.53
C ALA A 92 4.33 -0.28 -16.74
N GLY A 93 3.84 0.08 -17.94
CA GLY A 93 4.57 -0.10 -19.18
C GLY A 93 6.01 0.39 -19.00
N SER A 94 6.95 -0.52 -19.23
CA SER A 94 8.38 -0.25 -19.17
C SER A 94 8.68 0.92 -20.13
N GLU A 95 8.91 2.11 -19.59
CA GLU A 95 9.46 3.23 -20.36
C GLU A 95 10.95 2.96 -20.65
N TYR A 96 11.21 1.98 -21.52
CA TYR A 96 12.50 1.92 -22.23
C TYR A 96 12.53 3.08 -23.24
N ARG A 97 12.76 4.30 -22.74
CA ARG A 97 13.02 5.47 -23.56
C ARG A 97 14.43 5.35 -24.14
N VAL A 98 14.56 4.62 -25.24
CA VAL A 98 15.76 4.65 -26.08
C VAL A 98 15.90 6.09 -26.60
N GLN A 99 16.81 6.86 -26.00
CA GLN A 99 17.19 8.17 -26.52
C GLN A 99 17.73 7.98 -27.94
N ARG A 100 16.92 8.29 -28.96
CA ARG A 100 17.40 8.44 -30.33
C ARG A 100 18.38 9.62 -30.34
N ARG A 101 19.68 9.32 -30.47
CA ARG A 101 20.71 10.31 -30.77
C ARG A 101 20.37 10.95 -32.11
N SER A 102 20.07 12.25 -32.12
CA SER A 102 19.92 13.04 -33.33
C SER A 102 21.24 13.07 -34.11
N PRO A 103 21.26 12.78 -35.42
CA PRO A 103 22.50 12.81 -36.19
C PRO A 103 22.98 14.25 -36.36
N GLY A 104 24.27 14.46 -36.08
CA GLY A 104 24.93 15.76 -36.13
C GLY A 104 24.85 16.43 -37.50
N LYS A 105 24.57 17.73 -37.47
CA LYS A 105 24.57 18.63 -38.63
C LYS A 105 25.98 18.68 -39.23
N ARG A 106 26.19 17.97 -40.35
CA ARG A 106 27.39 18.13 -41.19
C ARG A 106 27.37 19.53 -41.81
N ARG A 107 28.24 20.41 -41.33
CA ARG A 107 28.66 21.62 -42.04
C ARG A 107 29.41 21.18 -43.30
N ARG A 108 28.88 21.49 -44.48
CA ARG A 108 29.65 21.52 -45.74
C ARG A 108 30.15 22.95 -45.96
N GLY A 109 31.36 23.02 -46.51
CA GLY A 109 32.09 24.24 -46.85
C GLY A 109 31.43 25.07 -47.94
#